data_AF-A0A935QBG3-F1
#
_entry.id   AF-A0A935QBG3-F1
#
_cell.length_a   1.000
_cell.length_b   1.000
_cell.length_c   1.000
_cell.angle_alpha   90.00
_cell.angle_beta   90.00
_cell.angle_gamma   90.00
#
_symmetry.space_group_name_H-M   'P 1'
#
loop_
_entity.id
_entity.type
_entity.pdbx_description
1 polymer ?
#
loop_
_entity_poly.entity_id
_entity_poly.type
_entity_poly.pdbx_seq_one_letter_code
_entity_poly.pdbx_strand_id
1 'polypeptide(L)'
;MEFLQVMLLAVVQGLTEFLPVSSSGHLVLVQHFLHAFEGDVALDVILHGGTLVAVLAVYRREVRRLLRFDAAAVQYLVALVVGTLPAVAVGLLLKDQVEACSPTLAPRPPP
;
A
#
# COMPACT_ATOMS: atom_id res chain seq x y z
N MET A 1 -8.30 2.67 -24.46
CA MET A 1 -9.22 2.22 -23.38
C MET A 1 -8.44 1.96 -22.10
N GLU A 2 -7.39 1.14 -22.16
CA GLU A 2 -6.42 0.89 -21.07
C GLU A 2 -5.97 2.15 -20.31
N PHE A 3 -5.53 3.21 -21.01
CA PHE A 3 -5.04 4.43 -20.35
C PHE A 3 -6.07 5.07 -19.41
N LEU A 4 -7.34 5.13 -19.82
CA LEU A 4 -8.40 5.74 -19.02
C LEU A 4 -8.74 4.87 -17.80
N GLN A 5 -8.70 3.55 -17.95
CA GLN A 5 -8.87 2.60 -16.84
C GLN A 5 -7.73 2.73 -15.84
N VAL A 6 -6.47 2.76 -16.29
CA VAL A 6 -5.31 2.97 -15.41
C VAL A 6 -5.38 4.32 -14.71
N MET A 7 -5.79 5.38 -15.42
CA MET A 7 -5.98 6.71 -14.81
C MET A 7 -7.06 6.68 -13.73
N LEU A 8 -8.19 5.99 -13.97
CA LEU A 8 -9.25 5.83 -12.97
C LEU A 8 -8.75 5.06 -11.74
N LEU A 9 -8.05 3.94 -11.94
CA LEU A 9 -7.44 3.15 -10.87
C LEU A 9 -6.42 3.98 -10.07
N ALA A 10 -5.61 4.81 -10.72
CA ALA A 10 -4.67 5.71 -10.06
C ALA A 10 -5.37 6.77 -9.21
N VAL A 11 -6.49 7.34 -9.69
CA VAL A 11 -7.31 8.28 -8.90
C VAL A 11 -7.95 7.57 -7.70
N VAL A 12 -8.51 6.38 -7.90
CA VAL A 12 -9.10 5.58 -6.82
C VAL A 12 -8.06 5.27 -5.75
N GLN A 13 -6.89 4.76 -6.14
CA GLN A 13 -5.78 4.48 -5.23
C GLN A 13 -5.32 5.75 -4.52
N GLY A 14 -5.09 6.84 -5.27
CA GLY A 14 -4.62 8.11 -4.74
C GLY A 14 -5.58 8.75 -3.74
N LEU A 15 -6.89 8.60 -3.94
CA LEU A 15 -7.88 9.06 -2.98
C LEU A 15 -7.99 8.11 -1.79
N THR A 16 -8.16 6.82 -2.03
CA THR A 16 -8.50 5.87 -0.96
C THR A 16 -7.32 5.49 -0.07
N GLU A 17 -6.07 5.64 -0.51
CA GLU A 17 -4.89 5.32 0.30
C GLU A 17 -4.75 6.21 1.53
N PHE A 18 -5.20 7.48 1.44
CA PHE A 18 -5.13 8.42 2.55
C PHE A 18 -6.39 8.44 3.42
N LEU A 19 -7.43 7.70 3.01
CA LEU A 19 -8.66 7.56 3.77
C LEU A 19 -8.70 6.19 4.46
N PRO A 20 -9.24 6.09 5.69
CA PRO A 20 -9.35 4.82 6.42
C PRO A 20 -10.52 3.97 5.88
N VAL A 21 -10.48 3.63 4.58
CA VAL A 21 -11.57 2.96 3.84
C VAL A 21 -11.13 1.69 3.09
N SER A 22 -9.89 1.21 3.31
CA SER A 22 -9.26 0.09 2.58
C SER A 22 -9.09 0.36 1.09
N SER A 23 -7.92 0.86 0.70
CA SER A 23 -7.57 1.15 -0.70
C SER A 23 -7.55 -0.11 -1.57
N SER A 24 -6.92 -1.19 -1.09
CA SER A 24 -6.84 -2.46 -1.82
C SER A 24 -8.22 -3.05 -2.16
N GLY A 25 -9.19 -2.96 -1.24
CA GLY A 25 -10.55 -3.45 -1.49
C GLY A 25 -11.26 -2.66 -2.59
N HIS A 26 -11.16 -1.32 -2.56
CA HIS A 26 -11.75 -0.47 -3.60
C HIS A 26 -11.07 -0.68 -4.96
N LEU A 27 -9.76 -0.89 -4.98
CA LEU A 27 -9.01 -1.11 -6.21
C LEU A 27 -9.46 -2.40 -6.91
N VAL A 28 -9.56 -3.52 -6.17
CA VAL A 28 -10.06 -4.81 -6.68
C VAL A 28 -11.50 -4.70 -7.16
N LEU A 29 -12.37 -3.98 -6.43
CA LEU A 29 -13.76 -3.77 -6.86
C LEU A 29 -13.84 -3.01 -8.18
N VAL A 30 -13.04 -1.94 -8.35
CA VAL A 30 -13.04 -1.16 -9.59
C VAL A 30 -12.47 -1.97 -10.76
N GLN A 31 -11.39 -2.73 -10.56
CA GLN A 31 -10.87 -3.67 -11.55
C GLN A 31 -11.94 -4.66 -12.01
N HIS A 32 -12.71 -5.20 -11.06
CA HIS A 32 -13.80 -6.11 -11.34
C HIS A 32 -14.92 -5.47 -12.16
N PHE A 33 -15.37 -4.26 -11.79
CA PHE A 33 -16.40 -3.54 -12.57
C PHE A 33 -15.93 -3.18 -13.99
N LEU A 34 -14.64 -2.87 -14.15
CA LEU A 34 -14.03 -2.57 -15.44
C LEU A 34 -13.74 -3.82 -16.27
N HIS A 35 -13.83 -5.02 -15.69
CA HIS A 35 -13.40 -6.29 -16.28
C HIS A 35 -11.96 -6.21 -16.82
N ALA A 36 -11.08 -5.51 -16.09
CA ALA A 36 -9.71 -5.21 -16.51
C ALA A 36 -8.76 -5.21 -15.32
N PHE A 37 -7.53 -5.70 -15.52
CA PHE A 37 -6.46 -5.75 -14.52
C PHE A 37 -6.80 -6.52 -13.23
N GLU A 38 -7.79 -7.42 -13.26
CA GLU A 38 -8.14 -8.24 -12.09
C GLU A 38 -6.95 -9.10 -11.66
N GLY A 39 -6.45 -8.86 -10.45
CA GLY A 39 -5.33 -9.62 -9.90
C GLY A 39 -3.96 -9.23 -10.49
N ASP A 40 -3.85 -8.08 -11.16
CA ASP A 40 -2.58 -7.54 -11.62
C ASP A 40 -1.78 -6.93 -10.46
N VAL A 41 -1.02 -7.79 -9.78
CA VAL A 41 -0.17 -7.40 -8.65
C VAL A 41 0.88 -6.36 -9.04
N ALA A 42 1.36 -6.36 -10.29
CA ALA A 42 2.38 -5.41 -10.72
C ALA A 42 1.78 -4.00 -10.81
N LEU A 43 0.57 -3.87 -11.37
CA LEU A 43 -0.14 -2.61 -11.41
C LEU A 43 -0.45 -2.10 -9.99
N ASP A 44 -0.96 -2.95 -9.11
CA ASP A 44 -1.30 -2.59 -7.73
C ASP A 44 -0.07 -2.05 -6.98
N VAL A 45 1.09 -2.70 -7.12
CA VAL A 45 2.35 -2.26 -6.51
C VAL A 45 2.82 -0.92 -7.08
N ILE A 46 2.67 -0.69 -8.39
CA ILE A 46 3.05 0.58 -9.01
C ILE A 46 2.14 1.72 -8.53
N LEU A 47 0.82 1.49 -8.46
CA LEU A 47 -0.14 2.48 -8.00
C LEU A 47 0.10 2.85 -6.52
N HIS A 48 0.34 1.86 -5.67
CA HIS A 48 0.72 2.08 -4.27
C HIS A 48 2.10 2.73 -4.13
N GLY A 49 3.04 2.42 -5.04
CA GLY A 49 4.32 3.13 -5.14
C GLY A 49 4.12 4.62 -5.46
N GLY A 50 3.15 4.95 -6.30
CA GLY A 50 2.78 6.33 -6.60
C GLY A 50 2.32 7.11 -5.37
N THR A 51 1.49 6.51 -4.50
CA THR A 51 1.05 7.13 -3.25
C THR A 51 2.19 7.25 -2.23
N LEU A 52 3.08 6.26 -2.17
CA LEU A 52 4.32 6.36 -1.37
C LEU A 52 5.18 7.55 -1.81
N VAL A 53 5.38 7.73 -3.12
CA VAL A 53 6.12 8.90 -3.66
C VAL A 53 5.44 10.21 -3.27
N ALA A 54 4.10 10.28 -3.31
CA ALA A 54 3.36 11.45 -2.86
C ALA A 54 3.61 11.77 -1.38
N VAL A 55 3.59 10.76 -0.49
CA VAL A 55 3.94 10.93 0.94
C VAL A 55 5.37 11.43 1.10
N LEU A 56 6.34 10.81 0.43
CA LEU A 56 7.75 11.22 0.50
C LEU A 56 7.96 12.65 0.00
N ALA A 57 7.23 13.06 -1.05
CA ALA A 57 7.30 14.42 -1.58
C ALA A 57 6.72 15.46 -0.60
N VAL A 58 5.59 15.15 0.05
CA VAL A 58 4.96 16.02 1.05
C VAL A 58 5.84 16.13 2.30
N TYR A 59 6.29 15.00 2.85
CA TYR A 59 7.11 14.93 4.07
C TYR A 59 8.62 15.01 3.81
N ARG A 60 9.04 15.55 2.66
CA ARG A 60 10.46 15.63 2.26
C ARG A 60 11.36 16.37 3.25
N ARG A 61 10.82 17.25 4.10
CA ARG A 61 11.61 17.99 5.10
C ARG A 61 11.86 17.12 6.32
N GLU A 62 10.84 16.40 6.76
CA GLU A 62 10.84 15.46 7.87
C GLU A 62 11.74 14.27 7.54
N VAL A 63 11.61 13.71 6.32
CA VAL A 63 12.51 12.65 5.84
C VAL A 63 13.96 13.13 5.82
N ARG A 64 14.25 14.33 5.32
CA ARG A 64 15.62 14.88 5.35
C ARG A 64 16.13 15.13 6.77
N ARG A 65 15.26 15.44 7.73
CA ARG A 65 15.64 15.58 9.14
C ARG A 65 16.05 14.23 9.73
N LEU A 66 15.35 13.15 9.38
CA LEU A 66 15.70 11.79 9.83
C LEU A 66 17.13 11.40 9.41
N LEU A 67 17.57 11.84 8.21
CA LEU A 67 18.91 11.57 7.69
C LEU A 67 20.04 12.33 8.43
N ARG A 68 19.72 13.27 9.32
CA ARG A 68 20.73 14.01 10.08
C ARG A 68 21.25 13.25 11.30
N PHE A 69 20.55 12.20 11.74
CA PHE A 69 20.90 11.37 12.89
C PHE A 69 21.26 12.16 14.16
N ASP A 70 20.68 13.35 14.34
CA ASP A 70 20.76 14.08 15.60
C ASP A 70 19.87 13.42 16.68
N ALA A 71 20.01 13.83 17.94
CA ALA A 71 19.26 13.24 19.04
C ALA A 71 17.73 13.27 18.81
N ALA A 72 17.22 14.32 18.16
CA ALA A 72 15.81 14.43 17.81
C ALA A 72 15.43 13.45 16.69
N ALA A 73 16.25 13.31 15.65
CA ALA A 73 16.05 12.35 14.57
C ALA A 73 16.06 10.91 15.10
N VAL A 74 16.98 10.58 16.01
CA VAL A 74 17.02 9.26 16.67
C VAL A 74 15.75 9.01 17.48
N GLN A 75 15.26 10.00 18.24
CA GLN A 75 13.98 9.87 18.95
C GLN A 75 12.81 9.61 18.00
N TYR A 76 12.73 10.32 16.88
CA TYR A 76 11.71 10.07 15.85
C TYR A 76 11.83 8.68 15.22
N LEU A 77 13.05 8.21 14.92
CA LEU A 77 13.29 6.87 14.39
C LEU A 77 12.87 5.79 15.38
N VAL A 78 13.22 5.94 16.66
CA VAL A 78 12.80 5.01 17.73
C VAL A 78 11.28 4.98 17.83
N ALA A 79 10.61 6.13 17.80
CA ALA A 79 9.15 6.19 17.82
C ALA A 79 8.52 5.47 16.61
N LEU A 80 9.11 5.59 15.43
CA LEU A 80 8.64 4.93 14.20
C LEU A 80 8.84 3.40 14.26
N VAL A 81 9.99 2.95 14.77
CA VAL A 81 10.27 1.52 14.96
C VAL A 81 9.33 0.93 16.01
N VAL A 82 9.19 1.57 17.16
CA VAL A 82 8.29 1.11 18.23
C VAL A 82 6.83 1.13 17.78
N GLY A 83 6.42 2.12 16.98
CA GLY A 83 5.06 2.21 16.44
C GLY A 83 4.73 1.15 15.39
N THR A 84 5.71 0.71 14.60
CA THR A 84 5.50 -0.30 13.53
C THR A 84 5.70 -1.73 14.03
N LEU A 85 6.47 -1.94 15.09
CA LEU A 85 6.76 -3.25 15.68
C LEU A 85 5.51 -4.10 16.00
N PRO A 86 4.47 -3.56 16.68
CA PRO A 86 3.25 -4.31 16.95
C PRO A 86 2.53 -4.76 15.67
N ALA A 87 2.48 -3.90 14.65
CA ALA A 87 1.85 -4.23 13.37
C ALA A 87 2.62 -5.35 12.65
N VAL A 88 3.95 -5.29 12.64
CA VAL A 88 4.79 -6.35 12.07
C VAL A 88 4.63 -7.66 12.85
N ALA A 89 4.65 -7.60 14.18
CA ALA A 89 4.49 -8.79 15.03
C ALA A 89 3.13 -9.47 14.78
N VAL A 90 2.03 -8.71 14.82
CA VAL A 90 0.70 -9.22 14.54
C VAL A 90 0.58 -9.74 13.11
N GLY A 91 1.13 -9.01 12.13
CA GLY A 91 1.13 -9.42 10.72
C GLY A 91 1.87 -10.74 10.47
N LEU A 92 3.01 -10.96 11.12
CA LEU A 92 3.76 -12.21 11.03
C LEU A 92 3.08 -13.37 11.76
N LEU A 93 2.48 -13.11 12.92
CA LEU A 93 1.78 -14.14 13.71
C LEU A 93 0.46 -14.60 13.07
N LEU A 94 -0.24 -13.71 12.37
CA LEU A 94 -1.53 -13.98 11.74
C LEU A 94 -1.43 -14.24 10.23
N LYS A 95 -0.22 -14.28 9.66
CA LYS A 95 0.00 -14.42 8.22
C LYS A 95 -0.79 -15.59 7.62
N ASP A 96 -0.66 -16.79 8.20
CA ASP A 96 -1.30 -18.01 7.68
C ASP A 96 -2.83 -17.92 7.76
N GLN A 97 -3.37 -17.30 8.81
CA GLN A 97 -4.81 -17.10 8.99
C GLN A 97 -5.38 -16.09 7.97
N VAL A 98 -4.63 -15.02 7.68
CA VAL A 98 -5.01 -14.01 6.69
C VAL A 98 -5.00 -14.61 5.28
N GLU A 99 -3.98 -15.40 4.94
CA GLU A 99 -3.91 -16.11 3.66
C GLU A 99 -5.05 -17.13 3.52
N ALA A 100 -5.39 -17.87 4.58
CA ALA A 100 -6.49 -18.84 4.58
C ALA A 100 -7.87 -18.18 4.38
N CYS A 101 -8.09 -16.98 4.92
CA CYS A 101 -9.33 -16.22 4.75
C CYS A 101 -9.39 -15.43 3.44
N SER A 102 -8.30 -15.34 2.68
CA SER A 102 -8.18 -14.51 1.49
C SER A 102 -7.93 -15.37 0.24
N PRO A 103 -8.96 -16.10 -0.27
CA PRO A 103 -8.82 -17.03 -1.41
C PRO A 103 -8.38 -16.35 -2.72
N THR A 104 -8.38 -15.02 -2.77
CA THR A 104 -7.86 -14.21 -3.89
C THR A 104 -6.33 -14.27 -4.04
N LEU A 105 -5.59 -14.65 -2.99
CA LEU A 105 -4.13 -14.86 -3.00
C LEU A 105 -3.73 -16.32 -3.34
N ALA A 106 -4.71 -17.23 -3.48
CA ALA A 106 -4.42 -18.57 -3.91
C ALA A 106 -3.88 -18.51 -5.36
N PRO A 107 -2.73 -19.15 -5.66
CA PRO A 107 -2.22 -19.20 -7.02
C PRO A 107 -3.29 -19.78 -7.93
N ARG A 108 -3.85 -18.95 -8.82
CA ARG A 108 -4.72 -19.47 -9.88
C ARG A 108 -3.88 -20.40 -10.75
N PRO A 109 -4.39 -21.59 -11.10
CA PRO A 109 -3.67 -22.44 -12.04
C PRO A 109 -3.42 -21.67 -13.34
N PRO A 110 -2.25 -21.82 -13.98
CA PRO A 110 -2.03 -21.26 -15.30
C PRO A 110 -3.07 -21.81 -16.29
N PRO A 111 -3.38 -21.06 -17.37
CA PRO A 111 -4.39 -21.45 -18.36
C PRO A 111 -4.08 -22.81 -19.03
#